data_AF-T1DVU4-F1
#
_entry.id   AF-T1DVU4-F1
#
_cell.length_a   1.000
_cell.length_b   1.000
_cell.length_c   1.000
_cell.angle_alpha   90.00
_cell.angle_beta   90.00
_cell.angle_gamma   90.00
#
_symmetry.space_group_name_H-M   'P 1'
#
loop_
_entity.id
_entity.type
_entity.pdbx_description
1 polymer ?
#
loop_
_entity_poly.entity_id
_entity_poly.type
_entity_poly.pdbx_seq_one_letter_code
_entity_poly.pdbx_strand_id
1 'polypeptide(L)'
;MSYTCKNSILLLSFNRLDTLQRTLEQIAKHKPARIYLANDGARANHRDSHDVLESEKISTIRAYLIQTISTQWSWDCEIHTRFLDTNLGCKKAVSSAISWFFENEEQGIILEDDCLPNESFFRFCDELLERYKYQDNIFMISGFSGLDFAPKAKQSIQSDYFFSKYNHIWGWASWRRAWAKYELEFDFNDALKLQNFTSTQERRYWHNIFKSYTQGQINTWDYPWTFSIWKHNGLSIYPKCNMIQNIGFNREDSTHTTGDSRFANMTAYELSFPLIHPPQITQDIYLDKVDFHVLFAPKHIIVRAIKKAIRITKKLFGI
;
A
#
# COMPACT_ATOMS: atom_id res chain seq x y z
N MET A 1 -9.88 1.05 -26.68
CA MET A 1 -10.89 0.76 -25.65
C MET A 1 -10.16 0.65 -24.32
N SER A 2 -10.66 1.27 -23.25
CA SER A 2 -10.06 1.11 -21.91
C SER A 2 -10.24 -0.34 -21.44
N TYR A 3 -9.26 -0.85 -20.71
CA TYR A 3 -9.30 -2.20 -20.15
C TYR A 3 -10.39 -2.28 -19.07
N THR A 4 -11.23 -3.32 -19.09
CA THR A 4 -12.23 -3.60 -18.05
C THR A 4 -11.63 -4.54 -17.01
N CYS A 5 -11.61 -4.09 -15.75
CA CYS A 5 -11.13 -4.84 -14.59
C CYS A 5 -12.03 -6.06 -14.34
N LYS A 6 -11.41 -7.23 -14.23
CA LYS A 6 -12.07 -8.51 -14.05
C LYS A 6 -12.22 -8.87 -12.57
N ASN A 7 -11.23 -8.53 -11.75
CA ASN A 7 -11.29 -8.81 -10.33
C ASN A 7 -12.00 -7.69 -9.56
N SER A 8 -12.56 -8.04 -8.41
CA SER A 8 -13.17 -7.09 -7.48
C SER A 8 -12.13 -6.15 -6.89
N ILE A 9 -12.57 -4.93 -6.55
CA ILE A 9 -11.71 -3.89 -5.97
C ILE A 9 -12.20 -3.55 -4.57
N LEU A 10 -11.29 -3.57 -3.59
CA LEU A 10 -11.47 -3.00 -2.27
C LEU A 10 -10.91 -1.57 -2.26
N LEU A 11 -11.76 -0.59 -1.96
CA LEU A 11 -11.38 0.79 -1.70
C LEU A 11 -11.47 1.07 -0.19
N LEU A 12 -10.30 1.26 0.43
CA LEU A 12 -10.14 1.65 1.82
C LEU A 12 -10.13 3.17 1.91
N SER A 13 -10.94 3.75 2.79
CA SER A 13 -11.05 5.20 2.94
C SER A 13 -11.21 5.63 4.39
N PHE A 14 -10.88 6.88 4.67
CA PHE A 14 -11.21 7.52 5.94
C PHE A 14 -11.90 8.86 5.72
N ASN A 15 -11.19 9.98 5.91
CA ASN A 15 -11.78 11.32 6.01
C ASN A 15 -11.26 12.31 4.93
N ARG A 16 -10.62 11.81 3.85
CA ARG A 16 -10.07 12.64 2.76
C ARG A 16 -10.88 12.51 1.48
N LEU A 17 -11.85 13.40 1.30
CA LEU A 17 -12.74 13.36 0.13
C LEU A 17 -12.01 13.64 -1.19
N ASP A 18 -11.07 14.58 -1.20
CA ASP A 18 -10.47 15.08 -2.44
C ASP A 18 -9.53 14.07 -3.11
N THR A 19 -8.75 13.31 -2.33
CA THR A 19 -7.94 12.21 -2.86
C THR A 19 -8.83 11.02 -3.25
N LEU A 20 -9.84 10.72 -2.43
CA LEU A 20 -10.80 9.66 -2.68
C LEU A 20 -11.52 9.84 -4.03
N GLN A 21 -11.96 11.06 -4.34
CA GLN A 21 -12.60 11.41 -5.61
C GLN A 21 -11.72 11.00 -6.79
N ARG A 22 -10.45 11.41 -6.77
CA ARG A 22 -9.50 11.12 -7.85
C ARG A 22 -9.23 9.62 -7.99
N THR A 23 -9.09 8.91 -6.88
CA THR A 23 -8.88 7.45 -6.87
C THR A 23 -10.10 6.72 -7.42
N LEU A 24 -11.31 7.10 -7.00
CA LEU A 24 -12.58 6.52 -7.49
C LEU A 24 -12.78 6.80 -8.99
N GLU A 25 -12.43 7.99 -9.47
CA GLU A 25 -12.46 8.33 -10.88
C GLU A 25 -11.55 7.42 -11.73
N GLN A 26 -10.36 7.07 -11.25
CA GLN A 26 -9.51 6.09 -11.95
C GLN A 26 -10.15 4.71 -11.96
N ILE A 27 -10.67 4.24 -10.82
CA ILE A 27 -11.37 2.96 -10.72
C ILE A 27 -12.54 2.90 -11.73
N ALA A 28 -13.31 3.98 -11.84
CA ALA A 28 -14.47 4.07 -12.72
C ALA A 28 -14.13 3.82 -14.21
N LYS A 29 -12.94 4.23 -14.67
CA LYS A 29 -12.52 4.02 -16.08
C LYS A 29 -12.36 2.56 -16.46
N HIS A 30 -12.15 1.70 -15.45
CA HIS A 30 -11.94 0.27 -15.61
C HIS A 30 -13.17 -0.57 -15.30
N LYS A 31 -14.30 0.06 -14.96
CA LYS A 31 -15.61 -0.58 -14.91
C LYS A 31 -15.64 -1.92 -14.15
N PRO A 32 -15.17 -1.98 -12.89
CA PRO A 32 -15.23 -3.21 -12.12
C PRO A 32 -16.69 -3.68 -11.98
N ALA A 33 -16.92 -4.99 -12.09
CA ALA A 33 -18.24 -5.57 -11.89
C ALA A 33 -18.67 -5.57 -10.41
N ARG A 34 -17.71 -5.55 -9.47
CA ARG A 34 -17.95 -5.53 -8.03
C ARG A 34 -16.94 -4.62 -7.33
N ILE A 35 -17.42 -3.80 -6.39
CA ILE A 35 -16.60 -2.92 -5.58
C ILE A 35 -16.96 -3.04 -4.09
N TYR A 36 -15.93 -3.08 -3.25
CA TYR A 36 -16.02 -3.15 -1.81
C TYR A 36 -15.55 -1.82 -1.24
N LEU A 37 -16.43 -1.15 -0.49
CA LEU A 37 -16.21 0.17 0.06
C LEU A 37 -16.06 0.07 1.58
N ALA A 38 -14.84 0.16 2.07
CA ALA A 38 -14.56 0.17 3.49
C ALA A 38 -14.23 1.59 3.95
N ASN A 39 -14.94 2.07 4.97
CA ASN A 39 -14.73 3.40 5.54
C ASN A 39 -14.72 3.32 7.07
N ASP A 40 -13.62 3.76 7.68
CA ASP A 40 -13.50 3.78 9.15
C ASP A 40 -14.46 4.81 9.77
N GLY A 41 -14.80 4.63 11.04
CA GLY A 41 -15.68 5.53 11.77
C GLY A 41 -14.94 6.78 12.25
N ALA A 42 -15.70 7.82 12.59
CA ALA A 42 -15.14 9.05 13.14
C ALA A 42 -14.61 8.83 14.57
N ARG A 43 -13.56 9.58 14.93
CA ARG A 43 -13.11 9.71 16.31
C ARG A 43 -14.08 10.62 17.06
N ALA A 44 -14.47 10.21 18.27
CA ALA A 44 -15.47 10.92 19.05
C ALA A 44 -15.06 12.39 19.28
N ASN A 45 -15.94 13.32 18.89
CA ASN A 45 -15.76 14.78 19.01
C ASN A 45 -14.49 15.34 18.35
N HIS A 46 -13.87 14.60 17.42
CA HIS A 46 -12.69 15.09 16.71
C HIS A 46 -13.09 16.11 15.63
N ARG A 47 -12.35 17.21 15.58
CA ARG A 47 -12.49 18.28 14.59
C ARG A 47 -11.16 18.53 13.91
N ASP A 48 -11.22 18.98 12.66
CA ASP A 48 -10.02 19.38 11.92
C ASP A 48 -9.58 20.83 12.24
N SER A 49 -8.58 21.33 11.51
CA SER A 49 -8.07 22.70 11.66
C SER A 49 -9.05 23.80 11.26
N HIS A 50 -10.17 23.45 10.59
CA HIS A 50 -11.23 24.36 10.16
C HIS A 50 -12.50 24.18 10.99
N ASP A 51 -12.41 23.52 12.16
CA ASP A 51 -13.51 23.25 13.07
C ASP A 51 -14.63 22.36 12.49
N VAL A 52 -14.36 21.60 11.43
CA VAL A 52 -15.32 20.64 10.85
C VAL A 52 -15.28 19.33 11.63
N LEU A 53 -16.44 18.83 12.06
CA LEU A 53 -16.52 17.53 12.74
C LEU A 53 -16.10 16.40 11.79
N GLU A 54 -15.27 15.48 12.27
CA GLU A 54 -14.86 14.32 11.49
C GLU A 54 -16.07 13.46 11.07
N SER A 55 -17.11 13.37 11.90
CA SER A 55 -18.37 12.69 11.55
C SER A 55 -19.06 13.29 10.34
N GLU A 56 -18.95 14.61 10.12
CA GLU A 56 -19.51 15.28 8.93
C GLU A 56 -18.71 14.93 7.67
N LYS A 57 -17.37 14.90 7.77
CA LYS A 57 -16.50 14.47 6.67
C LYS A 57 -16.77 13.03 6.27
N ILE A 58 -16.85 12.14 7.25
CA ILE A 58 -17.17 10.71 7.07
C ILE A 58 -18.54 10.55 6.39
N SER A 59 -19.57 11.27 6.87
CA SER A 59 -20.91 11.22 6.27
C SER A 59 -20.89 11.69 4.81
N THR A 60 -20.14 12.76 4.53
CA THR A 60 -19.96 13.30 3.17
C THR A 60 -19.30 12.29 2.24
N ILE A 61 -18.24 11.61 2.70
CA ILE A 61 -17.53 10.58 1.92
C ILE A 61 -18.44 9.40 1.61
N ARG A 62 -19.17 8.88 2.60
CA ARG A 62 -20.10 7.75 2.41
C ARG A 62 -21.19 8.09 1.41
N ALA A 63 -21.80 9.29 1.55
CA ALA A 63 -22.81 9.77 0.61
C ALA A 63 -22.24 9.92 -0.80
N TYR A 64 -21.06 10.55 -0.93
CA TYR A 64 -20.39 10.72 -2.22
C TYR A 64 -20.10 9.38 -2.92
N LEU A 65 -19.59 8.38 -2.20
CA LEU A 65 -19.30 7.06 -2.75
C LEU A 65 -20.55 6.39 -3.33
N ILE A 66 -21.61 6.28 -2.51
CA ILE A 66 -22.86 5.62 -2.90
C ILE A 66 -23.54 6.38 -4.04
N GLN A 67 -23.63 7.71 -3.93
CA GLN A 67 -24.27 8.52 -4.96
C GLN A 67 -23.51 8.43 -6.28
N THR A 68 -22.19 8.58 -6.26
CA THR A 68 -21.36 8.54 -7.48
C THR A 68 -21.52 7.20 -8.20
N ILE A 69 -21.37 6.08 -7.48
CA ILE A 69 -21.46 4.75 -8.09
C ILE A 69 -22.89 4.48 -8.58
N SER A 70 -23.92 4.79 -7.78
CA SER A 70 -25.31 4.44 -8.13
C SER A 70 -25.91 5.34 -9.22
N THR A 71 -25.34 6.53 -9.48
CA THR A 71 -25.94 7.52 -10.40
C THR A 71 -25.06 7.90 -11.58
N GLN A 72 -23.73 7.79 -11.46
CA GLN A 72 -22.80 8.24 -12.51
C GLN A 72 -22.15 7.07 -13.25
N TRP A 73 -22.05 5.89 -12.65
CA TRP A 73 -21.50 4.73 -13.35
C TRP A 73 -22.53 4.20 -14.34
N SER A 74 -22.10 4.03 -15.60
CA SER A 74 -22.95 3.63 -16.72
C SER A 74 -22.96 2.12 -16.99
N TRP A 75 -22.45 1.33 -16.04
CA TRP A 75 -22.40 -0.13 -16.08
C TRP A 75 -22.88 -0.69 -14.74
N ASP A 76 -23.33 -1.94 -14.76
CA ASP A 76 -23.75 -2.63 -13.54
C ASP A 76 -22.53 -2.93 -12.66
N CYS A 77 -22.56 -2.42 -11.43
CA CYS A 77 -21.56 -2.70 -10.41
C CYS A 77 -22.23 -3.09 -9.09
N GLU A 78 -21.91 -4.28 -8.58
CA GLU A 78 -22.33 -4.69 -7.24
C GLU A 78 -21.54 -3.91 -6.19
N ILE A 79 -22.24 -3.27 -5.26
CA ILE A 79 -21.64 -2.46 -4.20
C ILE A 79 -21.76 -3.21 -2.88
N HIS A 80 -20.62 -3.50 -2.27
CA HIS A 80 -20.55 -3.98 -0.89
C HIS A 80 -20.01 -2.88 0.01
N THR A 81 -20.67 -2.60 1.12
CA THR A 81 -20.23 -1.57 2.05
C THR A 81 -19.85 -2.15 3.41
N ARG A 82 -18.79 -1.59 3.99
CA ARG A 82 -18.40 -1.80 5.37
C ARG A 82 -18.04 -0.46 5.99
N PHE A 83 -19.05 0.20 6.52
CA PHE A 83 -18.93 1.50 7.17
C PHE A 83 -18.96 1.31 8.69
N LEU A 84 -17.86 1.65 9.36
CA LEU A 84 -17.74 1.48 10.81
C LEU A 84 -18.36 2.68 11.54
N ASP A 85 -19.11 2.43 12.61
CA ASP A 85 -19.71 3.52 13.40
C ASP A 85 -18.66 4.28 14.22
N THR A 86 -17.65 3.57 14.71
CA THR A 86 -16.57 4.12 15.55
C THR A 86 -15.21 3.93 14.90
N ASN A 87 -14.30 4.88 15.10
CA ASN A 87 -12.91 4.75 14.64
C ASN A 87 -12.20 3.54 15.25
N LEU A 88 -11.74 2.60 14.42
CA LEU A 88 -10.89 1.50 14.84
C LEU A 88 -9.39 1.78 14.61
N GLY A 89 -9.08 2.82 13.84
CA GLY A 89 -7.73 3.25 13.52
C GLY A 89 -7.05 2.36 12.47
N CYS A 90 -5.94 2.84 11.91
CA CYS A 90 -5.27 2.24 10.74
C CYS A 90 -5.06 0.72 10.87
N LYS A 91 -4.44 0.24 11.96
CA LYS A 91 -4.17 -1.19 12.18
C LYS A 91 -5.41 -2.06 12.06
N LYS A 92 -6.47 -1.76 12.82
CA LYS A 92 -7.65 -2.63 12.93
C LYS A 92 -8.66 -2.37 11.81
N ALA A 93 -8.91 -1.12 11.45
CA ALA A 93 -9.85 -0.77 10.40
C ALA A 93 -9.44 -1.39 9.06
N VAL A 94 -8.17 -1.23 8.68
CA VAL A 94 -7.65 -1.72 7.39
C VAL A 94 -7.55 -3.24 7.37
N SER A 95 -6.88 -3.86 8.35
CA SER A 95 -6.72 -5.32 8.36
C SER A 95 -8.07 -6.05 8.37
N SER A 96 -9.04 -5.59 9.17
CA SER A 96 -10.37 -6.21 9.19
C SER A 96 -11.18 -5.97 7.93
N ALA A 97 -10.96 -4.86 7.22
CA ALA A 97 -11.58 -4.63 5.91
C ALA A 97 -10.99 -5.56 4.83
N ILE A 98 -9.68 -5.80 4.85
CA ILE A 98 -9.02 -6.75 3.93
C ILE A 98 -9.48 -8.19 4.23
N SER A 99 -9.60 -8.57 5.52
CA SER A 99 -10.16 -9.87 5.90
C SER A 99 -11.59 -10.03 5.40
N TRP A 100 -12.46 -9.04 5.65
CA TRP A 100 -13.83 -9.04 5.13
C TRP A 100 -13.88 -9.14 3.60
N PHE A 101 -13.00 -8.45 2.88
CA PHE A 101 -12.91 -8.57 1.44
C PHE A 101 -12.57 -10.00 1.00
N PHE A 102 -11.55 -10.61 1.61
CA PHE A 102 -11.16 -11.98 1.27
C PHE A 102 -12.06 -13.07 1.85
N GLU A 103 -12.96 -12.78 2.78
CA GLU A 103 -14.07 -13.69 3.13
C GLU A 103 -15.03 -13.87 1.94
N ASN A 104 -15.16 -12.85 1.10
CA ASN A 104 -16.08 -12.83 -0.04
C ASN A 104 -15.38 -13.14 -1.37
N GLU A 105 -14.12 -12.74 -1.53
CA GLU A 105 -13.36 -12.89 -2.79
C GLU A 105 -12.18 -13.85 -2.67
N GLU A 106 -11.91 -14.63 -3.72
CA GLU A 106 -10.73 -15.50 -3.77
C GLU A 106 -9.45 -14.71 -4.03
N GLN A 107 -9.59 -13.58 -4.73
CA GLN A 107 -8.50 -12.68 -5.11
C GLN A 107 -9.05 -11.31 -5.47
N GLY A 108 -8.21 -10.28 -5.43
CA GLY A 108 -8.61 -8.96 -5.89
C GLY A 108 -7.62 -7.85 -5.60
N ILE A 109 -8.02 -6.64 -5.98
CA ILE A 109 -7.21 -5.42 -5.95
C ILE A 109 -7.61 -4.58 -4.72
N ILE A 110 -6.64 -3.99 -4.05
CA ILE A 110 -6.78 -3.22 -2.82
C ILE A 110 -6.13 -1.85 -3.04
N LEU A 111 -6.92 -0.80 -2.87
CA LEU A 111 -6.52 0.60 -3.01
C LEU A 111 -6.91 1.38 -1.76
N GLU A 112 -6.04 2.28 -1.33
CA GLU A 112 -6.35 3.32 -0.34
C GLU A 112 -6.80 4.61 -1.03
N ASP A 113 -7.54 5.46 -0.31
CA ASP A 113 -8.12 6.70 -0.84
C ASP A 113 -7.09 7.69 -1.42
N ASP A 114 -5.81 7.53 -1.09
CA ASP A 114 -4.70 8.35 -1.56
C ASP A 114 -3.72 7.62 -2.51
N CYS A 115 -4.04 6.39 -2.92
CA CYS A 115 -3.28 5.65 -3.92
C CYS A 115 -3.89 5.83 -5.30
N LEU A 116 -3.32 6.70 -6.13
CA LEU A 116 -3.79 6.96 -7.50
C LEU A 116 -3.10 6.01 -8.49
N PRO A 117 -3.78 4.96 -8.98
CA PRO A 117 -3.23 4.06 -9.98
C PRO A 117 -3.24 4.69 -11.37
N ASN A 118 -2.30 4.25 -12.22
CA ASN A 118 -2.40 4.46 -13.65
C ASN A 118 -3.34 3.43 -14.32
N GLU A 119 -3.56 3.55 -15.62
CA GLU A 119 -4.57 2.74 -16.34
C GLU A 119 -4.13 1.27 -16.45
N SER A 120 -2.83 1.03 -16.69
CA SER A 120 -2.28 -0.33 -16.85
C SER A 120 -2.24 -1.14 -15.56
N PHE A 121 -2.33 -0.50 -14.38
CA PHE A 121 -2.29 -1.17 -13.07
C PHE A 121 -3.37 -2.25 -12.92
N PHE A 122 -4.59 -1.97 -13.37
CA PHE A 122 -5.72 -2.91 -13.25
C PHE A 122 -5.48 -4.15 -14.09
N ARG A 123 -5.04 -3.98 -15.34
CA ARG A 123 -4.69 -5.10 -16.23
C ARG A 123 -3.48 -5.88 -15.71
N PHE A 124 -2.49 -5.19 -15.18
CA PHE A 124 -1.32 -5.82 -14.56
C PHE A 124 -1.73 -6.71 -13.39
N CYS A 125 -2.57 -6.21 -12.48
CA CYS A 125 -3.09 -7.00 -11.37
C CYS A 125 -3.91 -8.20 -11.87
N ASP A 126 -4.85 -8.00 -12.79
CA ASP A 126 -5.70 -9.08 -13.29
C ASP A 126 -4.92 -10.22 -13.97
N GLU A 127 -3.95 -9.88 -14.85
CA GLU A 127 -3.11 -10.88 -15.52
C GLU A 127 -2.27 -11.68 -14.51
N LEU A 128 -1.72 -11.01 -13.49
CA LEU A 128 -0.87 -11.65 -12.49
C LEU A 128 -1.66 -12.42 -11.42
N LEU A 129 -2.83 -11.92 -11.02
CA LEU A 129 -3.75 -12.62 -10.14
C LEU A 129 -4.12 -13.98 -10.74
N GLU A 130 -4.52 -14.00 -12.01
CA GLU A 130 -4.86 -15.24 -12.72
C GLU A 130 -3.63 -16.14 -12.92
N ARG A 131 -2.49 -15.57 -13.33
CA ARG A 131 -1.26 -16.33 -13.60
C ARG A 131 -0.71 -17.05 -12.37
N TYR A 132 -0.79 -16.42 -11.19
CA TYR A 132 -0.20 -16.91 -9.95
C TYR A 132 -1.23 -17.41 -8.93
N LYS A 133 -2.49 -17.63 -9.34
CA LYS A 133 -3.57 -18.04 -8.42
C LYS A 133 -3.29 -19.33 -7.65
N TYR A 134 -2.56 -20.26 -8.22
CA TYR A 134 -2.18 -21.53 -7.57
C TYR A 134 -0.75 -21.57 -7.03
N GLN A 135 -0.03 -20.44 -7.04
CA GLN A 135 1.35 -20.39 -6.54
C GLN A 135 1.40 -19.91 -5.10
N ASP A 136 1.42 -20.87 -4.17
CA ASP A 136 1.31 -20.63 -2.73
C ASP A 136 2.43 -19.80 -2.11
N ASN A 137 3.57 -19.72 -2.80
CA ASN A 137 4.71 -18.89 -2.40
C ASN A 137 4.61 -17.43 -2.90
N ILE A 138 3.62 -17.08 -3.74
CA ILE A 138 3.36 -15.69 -4.14
C ILE A 138 2.23 -15.11 -3.31
N PHE A 139 2.53 -14.07 -2.55
CA PHE A 139 1.62 -13.49 -1.55
C PHE A 139 0.94 -12.22 -2.03
N MET A 140 1.60 -11.43 -2.86
CA MET A 140 1.13 -10.09 -3.20
C MET A 140 1.68 -9.62 -4.53
N ILE A 141 0.93 -8.73 -5.18
CA ILE A 141 1.34 -7.94 -6.34
C ILE A 141 1.36 -6.47 -5.91
N SER A 142 2.52 -5.83 -5.96
CA SER A 142 2.67 -4.39 -5.72
C SER A 142 2.41 -3.59 -7.00
N GLY A 143 1.84 -2.39 -6.88
CA GLY A 143 1.83 -1.36 -7.93
C GLY A 143 2.95 -0.32 -7.74
N PHE A 144 3.52 -0.22 -6.55
CA PHE A 144 4.60 0.72 -6.25
C PHE A 144 5.97 0.20 -6.69
N SER A 145 6.83 1.12 -7.15
CA SER A 145 8.25 0.85 -7.38
C SER A 145 9.17 2.02 -7.04
N GLY A 146 10.08 1.82 -6.08
CA GLY A 146 11.11 2.78 -5.70
C GLY A 146 12.31 2.86 -6.68
N LEU A 147 12.32 2.08 -7.75
CA LEU A 147 13.52 1.87 -8.57
C LEU A 147 13.99 3.08 -9.38
N ASP A 148 13.18 4.14 -9.49
CA ASP A 148 13.61 5.42 -10.07
C ASP A 148 14.77 6.06 -9.29
N PHE A 149 14.90 5.75 -8.00
CA PHE A 149 16.02 6.16 -7.17
C PHE A 149 17.24 5.24 -7.30
N ALA A 150 17.18 4.22 -8.15
CA ALA A 150 18.25 3.27 -8.42
C ALA A 150 18.33 2.90 -9.92
N PRO A 151 18.60 3.87 -10.81
CA PRO A 151 18.47 3.69 -12.26
C PRO A 151 19.33 2.55 -12.84
N LYS A 152 20.53 2.32 -12.30
CA LYS A 152 21.38 1.20 -12.72
C LYS A 152 20.74 -0.16 -12.42
N ALA A 153 20.11 -0.30 -11.25
CA ALA A 153 19.39 -1.52 -10.89
C ALA A 153 18.14 -1.68 -11.76
N LYS A 154 17.36 -0.61 -11.95
CA LYS A 154 16.18 -0.60 -12.83
C LYS A 154 16.52 -1.06 -14.26
N GLN A 155 17.64 -0.60 -14.82
CA GLN A 155 18.11 -0.96 -16.16
C GLN A 155 18.52 -2.44 -16.28
N SER A 156 18.91 -3.09 -15.19
CA SER A 156 19.30 -4.52 -15.23
C SER A 156 18.10 -5.46 -15.41
N ILE A 157 16.88 -5.01 -15.08
CA ILE A 157 15.66 -5.81 -15.14
C ILE A 157 15.17 -5.91 -16.59
N GLN A 158 15.08 -7.13 -17.11
CA GLN A 158 14.58 -7.39 -18.47
C GLN A 158 13.05 -7.60 -18.52
N SER A 159 12.46 -8.08 -17.43
CA SER A 159 11.01 -8.28 -17.26
C SER A 159 10.30 -7.01 -16.77
N ASP A 160 8.97 -7.00 -16.84
CA ASP A 160 8.15 -5.89 -16.32
C ASP A 160 8.01 -5.92 -14.79
N TYR A 161 8.37 -7.04 -14.17
CA TYR A 161 8.40 -7.22 -12.72
C TYR A 161 9.42 -8.27 -12.31
N PHE A 162 9.74 -8.32 -11.02
CA PHE A 162 10.57 -9.34 -10.40
C PHE A 162 9.94 -9.82 -9.10
N PHE A 163 10.52 -10.84 -8.48
CA PHE A 163 10.05 -11.35 -7.19
C PHE A 163 10.94 -10.84 -6.06
N SER A 164 10.31 -10.23 -5.08
CA SER A 164 10.95 -9.61 -3.92
C SER A 164 10.39 -10.22 -2.64
N LYS A 165 11.18 -10.23 -1.55
CA LYS A 165 10.58 -10.48 -0.23
C LYS A 165 9.76 -9.29 0.28
N TYR A 166 9.95 -8.09 -0.26
CA TYR A 166 9.31 -6.87 0.21
C TYR A 166 7.90 -6.70 -0.37
N ASN A 167 6.99 -6.21 0.47
CA ASN A 167 5.59 -6.00 0.16
C ASN A 167 5.26 -4.50 0.23
N HIS A 168 5.32 -3.81 -0.90
CA HIS A 168 4.98 -2.38 -0.95
C HIS A 168 3.49 -2.20 -1.21
N ILE A 169 2.81 -1.55 -0.26
CA ILE A 169 1.35 -1.58 -0.13
C ILE A 169 0.63 -0.39 -0.77
N TRP A 170 1.32 0.50 -1.48
CA TRP A 170 0.63 1.53 -2.26
C TRP A 170 0.11 0.91 -3.55
N GLY A 171 -1.20 0.67 -3.57
CA GLY A 171 -1.93 -0.02 -4.62
C GLY A 171 -1.41 -1.44 -4.86
N TRP A 172 -2.20 -2.43 -4.51
CA TRP A 172 -1.75 -3.82 -4.57
C TRP A 172 -2.87 -4.79 -4.83
N ALA A 173 -2.52 -6.04 -5.10
CA ALA A 173 -3.48 -7.13 -5.24
C ALA A 173 -2.96 -8.38 -4.53
N SER A 174 -3.90 -9.25 -4.13
CA SER A 174 -3.56 -10.49 -3.42
C SER A 174 -4.68 -11.52 -3.54
N TRP A 175 -4.49 -12.66 -2.87
CA TRP A 175 -5.39 -13.81 -2.84
C TRP A 175 -5.80 -14.10 -1.41
N ARG A 176 -7.03 -14.61 -1.23
CA ARG A 176 -7.51 -15.17 0.03
C ARG A 176 -6.53 -16.18 0.62
N ARG A 177 -5.98 -17.07 -0.21
CA ARG A 177 -5.00 -18.08 0.23
C ARG A 177 -3.72 -17.48 0.84
N ALA A 178 -3.32 -16.28 0.40
CA ALA A 178 -2.17 -15.58 0.95
C ALA A 178 -2.57 -14.84 2.22
N TRP A 179 -3.68 -14.09 2.18
CA TRP A 179 -4.18 -13.33 3.32
C TRP A 179 -4.59 -14.22 4.50
N ALA A 180 -5.02 -15.46 4.27
CA ALA A 180 -5.31 -16.44 5.32
C ALA A 180 -4.11 -16.76 6.22
N LYS A 181 -2.88 -16.42 5.79
CA LYS A 181 -1.63 -16.56 6.55
C LYS A 181 -1.26 -15.29 7.32
N TYR A 182 -2.11 -14.26 7.30
CA TYR A 182 -1.86 -12.99 7.97
C TYR A 182 -1.98 -13.11 9.49
N GLU A 183 -0.92 -12.73 10.19
CA GLU A 183 -0.84 -12.71 11.66
C GLU A 183 -0.74 -11.26 12.13
N LEU A 184 -1.89 -10.65 12.46
CA LEU A 184 -1.96 -9.27 12.94
C LEU A 184 -1.16 -9.06 14.22
N GLU A 185 -1.22 -10.02 15.14
CA GLU A 185 -0.44 -10.05 16.37
C GLU A 185 0.53 -11.23 16.32
N PHE A 186 1.79 -11.01 16.69
CA PHE A 186 2.83 -12.05 16.70
C PHE A 186 3.83 -11.81 17.83
N ASP A 187 4.56 -12.86 18.24
CA ASP A 187 5.60 -12.75 19.26
C ASP A 187 6.92 -12.25 18.64
N PHE A 188 7.62 -11.34 19.33
CA PHE A 188 8.92 -10.84 18.87
C PHE A 188 9.97 -11.97 18.73
N ASN A 189 9.90 -13.01 19.55
CA ASN A 189 10.76 -14.19 19.45
C ASN A 189 10.57 -14.94 18.13
N ASP A 190 9.39 -14.90 17.53
CA ASP A 190 9.19 -15.48 16.19
C ASP A 190 9.84 -14.60 15.12
N ALA A 191 9.76 -13.27 15.27
CA ALA A 191 10.47 -12.34 14.39
C ALA A 191 12.00 -12.50 14.47
N LEU A 192 12.56 -12.86 15.64
CA LEU A 192 13.98 -13.16 15.81
C LEU A 192 14.45 -14.42 15.07
N LYS A 193 13.54 -15.34 14.73
CA LYS A 193 13.85 -16.59 14.01
C LYS A 193 13.96 -16.38 12.50
N LEU A 194 13.47 -15.26 11.97
CA LEU A 194 13.50 -14.96 10.54
C LEU A 194 14.94 -14.90 10.00
N GLN A 195 15.17 -15.53 8.84
CA GLN A 195 16.51 -15.65 8.22
C GLN A 195 16.62 -14.95 6.85
N ASN A 196 15.56 -14.30 6.40
CA ASN A 196 15.44 -13.73 5.06
C ASN A 196 16.18 -12.38 4.88
N PHE A 197 17.12 -12.05 5.77
CA PHE A 197 17.90 -10.80 5.73
C PHE A 197 19.15 -10.93 4.86
N THR A 198 19.42 -9.91 4.07
CA THR A 198 20.59 -9.80 3.18
C THR A 198 21.78 -9.09 3.82
N SER A 199 21.59 -8.42 4.98
CA SER A 199 22.66 -7.74 5.71
C SER A 199 22.36 -7.59 7.21
N THR A 200 23.40 -7.37 8.01
CA THR A 200 23.26 -7.06 9.45
C THR A 200 22.50 -5.74 9.69
N GLN A 201 22.64 -4.77 8.79
CA GLN A 201 21.93 -3.48 8.90
C GLN A 201 20.43 -3.68 8.70
N GLU A 202 20.04 -4.42 7.68
CA GLU A 202 18.65 -4.76 7.39
C GLU A 202 18.01 -5.55 8.53
N ARG A 203 18.70 -6.60 9.01
CA ARG A 203 18.25 -7.38 10.18
C ARG A 203 18.00 -6.49 11.38
N ARG A 204 18.94 -5.59 11.70
CA ARG A 204 18.79 -4.65 12.83
C ARG A 204 17.61 -3.70 12.64
N TYR A 205 17.43 -3.17 11.42
CA TYR A 205 16.31 -2.28 11.10
C TYR A 205 14.97 -2.98 11.36
N TRP A 206 14.77 -4.13 10.75
CA TRP A 206 13.50 -4.85 10.85
C TRP A 206 13.24 -5.44 12.23
N HIS A 207 14.28 -5.95 12.92
CA HIS A 207 14.11 -6.38 14.32
C HIS A 207 13.68 -5.21 15.22
N ASN A 208 14.21 -3.99 15.01
CA ASN A 208 13.75 -2.83 15.76
C ASN A 208 12.29 -2.50 15.46
N ILE A 209 11.88 -2.54 14.19
CA ILE A 209 10.48 -2.32 13.79
C ILE A 209 9.56 -3.36 14.44
N PHE A 210 9.86 -4.66 14.31
CA PHE A 210 9.06 -5.73 14.89
C PHE A 210 9.03 -5.68 16.43
N LYS A 211 10.13 -5.30 17.07
CA LYS A 211 10.16 -5.06 18.52
C LYS A 211 9.23 -3.90 18.92
N SER A 212 9.34 -2.76 18.26
CA SER A 212 8.47 -1.61 18.54
C SER A 212 7.00 -1.92 18.27
N TYR A 213 6.71 -2.69 17.21
CA TYR A 213 5.37 -3.15 16.88
C TYR A 213 4.77 -4.01 18.00
N THR A 214 5.48 -5.07 18.40
CA THR A 214 5.03 -6.01 19.46
C THR A 214 4.94 -5.37 20.84
N GLN A 215 5.64 -4.25 21.06
CA GLN A 215 5.52 -3.41 22.25
C GLN A 215 4.36 -2.40 22.18
N GLY A 216 3.55 -2.41 21.12
CA GLY A 216 2.40 -1.52 20.93
C GLY A 216 2.78 -0.07 20.55
N GLN A 217 4.04 0.20 20.18
CA GLN A 217 4.51 1.55 19.84
C GLN A 217 4.16 1.96 18.41
N ILE A 218 3.80 1.00 17.55
CA ILE A 218 3.46 1.22 16.15
C ILE A 218 2.05 0.67 15.91
N ASN A 219 1.16 1.52 15.40
CA ASN A 219 -0.24 1.19 15.15
C ASN A 219 -0.52 1.10 13.64
N THR A 220 -0.04 0.03 13.00
CA THR A 220 -0.21 -0.24 11.56
C THR A 220 -0.55 -1.70 11.27
N TRP A 221 -1.02 -2.00 10.07
CA TRP A 221 -1.38 -3.34 9.61
C TRP A 221 -0.30 -3.97 8.70
N ASP A 222 0.53 -3.15 8.06
CA ASP A 222 1.46 -3.55 6.98
C ASP A 222 2.74 -4.23 7.47
N TYR A 223 3.31 -3.84 8.62
CA TYR A 223 4.43 -4.57 9.22
C TYR A 223 4.11 -6.02 9.62
N PRO A 224 2.94 -6.32 10.23
CA PRO A 224 2.46 -7.70 10.35
C PRO A 224 2.36 -8.45 9.03
N TRP A 225 2.03 -7.74 7.94
CA TRP A 225 1.95 -8.38 6.63
C TRP A 225 3.33 -8.76 6.12
N THR A 226 4.32 -7.88 6.27
CA THR A 226 5.74 -8.19 6.03
C THR A 226 6.20 -9.39 6.87
N PHE A 227 5.91 -9.39 8.18
CA PHE A 227 6.22 -10.52 9.06
C PHE A 227 5.60 -11.82 8.56
N SER A 228 4.31 -11.81 8.22
CA SER A 228 3.55 -12.98 7.76
C SER A 228 4.12 -13.55 6.46
N ILE A 229 4.43 -12.69 5.48
CA ILE A 229 5.08 -13.10 4.23
C ILE A 229 6.43 -13.76 4.53
N TRP A 230 7.25 -13.13 5.37
CA TRP A 230 8.60 -13.61 5.66
C TRP A 230 8.63 -14.91 6.45
N LYS A 231 7.72 -15.05 7.43
CA LYS A 231 7.53 -16.29 8.21
C LYS A 231 7.23 -17.49 7.31
N HIS A 232 6.53 -17.26 6.21
CA HIS A 232 6.15 -18.29 5.24
C HIS A 232 7.08 -18.37 4.02
N ASN A 233 8.24 -17.69 4.03
CA ASN A 233 9.15 -17.58 2.88
C ASN A 233 8.43 -17.14 1.58
N GLY A 234 7.39 -16.30 1.73
CA GLY A 234 6.60 -15.77 0.63
C GLY A 234 7.34 -14.70 -0.16
N LEU A 235 6.94 -14.53 -1.42
CA LEU A 235 7.42 -13.53 -2.34
C LEU A 235 6.27 -12.62 -2.77
N SER A 236 6.63 -11.37 -3.05
CA SER A 236 5.76 -10.39 -3.68
C SER A 236 6.25 -10.11 -5.10
N ILE A 237 5.32 -9.87 -6.01
CA ILE A 237 5.60 -9.34 -7.33
C ILE A 237 5.83 -7.83 -7.20
N TYR A 238 7.01 -7.39 -7.63
CA TYR A 238 7.45 -6.01 -7.57
C TYR A 238 7.62 -5.47 -9.01
N PRO A 239 6.89 -4.42 -9.40
CA PRO A 239 6.94 -3.90 -10.76
C PRO A 239 8.24 -3.13 -11.03
N LYS A 240 8.80 -3.28 -12.24
CA LYS A 240 10.00 -2.56 -12.67
C LYS A 240 9.78 -1.04 -12.67
N CYS A 241 8.58 -0.61 -13.05
CA CYS A 241 8.19 0.79 -13.11
C CYS A 241 7.07 1.06 -12.08
N ASN A 242 7.10 2.25 -11.48
CA ASN A 242 6.07 2.65 -10.55
C ASN A 242 4.74 2.84 -11.29
N MET A 243 3.64 2.32 -10.75
CA MET A 243 2.30 2.41 -11.34
C MET A 243 1.32 3.20 -10.48
N ILE A 244 1.73 3.59 -9.28
CA ILE A 244 0.88 4.26 -8.27
C ILE A 244 1.51 5.58 -7.85
N GLN A 245 0.74 6.66 -7.86
CA GLN A 245 1.12 7.92 -7.21
C GLN A 245 0.41 7.99 -5.86
N ASN A 246 1.16 8.18 -4.77
CA ASN A 246 0.54 8.51 -3.49
C ASN A 246 0.28 10.02 -3.45
N ILE A 247 -0.99 10.40 -3.47
CA ILE A 247 -1.46 11.79 -3.52
C ILE A 247 -1.85 12.33 -2.13
N GLY A 248 -1.53 11.60 -1.06
CA GLY A 248 -1.79 11.96 0.35
C GLY A 248 -0.61 12.62 1.06
N PHE A 249 0.52 12.82 0.38
CA PHE A 249 1.72 13.47 0.91
C PHE A 249 1.56 14.97 1.16
N ASN A 250 2.39 15.52 2.06
CA ASN A 250 2.59 16.96 2.30
C ASN A 250 1.32 17.73 2.72
N ARG A 251 0.48 17.11 3.55
CA ARG A 251 -0.73 17.72 4.09
C ARG A 251 -0.78 17.65 5.61
N GLU A 252 -1.48 18.61 6.21
CA GLU A 252 -1.68 18.70 7.66
C GLU A 252 -2.47 17.50 8.23
N ASP A 253 -3.31 16.88 7.41
CA ASP A 253 -4.16 15.73 7.75
C ASP A 253 -3.49 14.37 7.51
N SER A 254 -2.17 14.34 7.26
CA SER A 254 -1.44 13.09 7.06
C SER A 254 -0.99 12.42 8.36
N THR A 255 -1.38 11.16 8.55
CA THR A 255 -1.03 10.35 9.73
C THR A 255 0.39 9.79 9.69
N HIS A 256 0.94 9.55 8.48
CA HIS A 256 2.26 8.91 8.31
C HIS A 256 3.20 9.64 7.34
N THR A 257 2.73 10.69 6.64
CA THR A 257 3.50 11.35 5.58
C THR A 257 3.75 12.85 5.82
N THR A 258 3.92 13.24 7.08
CA THR A 258 4.27 14.62 7.43
C THR A 258 5.73 14.93 7.06
N GLY A 259 5.96 15.58 5.92
CA GLY A 259 7.24 16.16 5.49
C GLY A 259 7.68 15.78 4.07
N ASP A 260 8.71 16.49 3.54
CA ASP A 260 9.29 16.27 2.20
C ASP A 260 9.80 14.83 2.00
N SER A 261 8.89 13.95 1.60
CA SER A 261 9.19 12.61 1.13
C SER A 261 9.62 12.71 -0.32
N ARG A 262 10.78 12.14 -0.65
CA ARG A 262 11.20 12.02 -2.05
C ARG A 262 10.22 11.22 -2.90
N PHE A 263 9.34 10.44 -2.26
CA PHE A 263 8.33 9.60 -2.90
C PHE A 263 7.03 10.36 -3.22
N ALA A 264 6.84 11.58 -2.68
CA ALA A 264 5.60 12.36 -2.82
C ALA A 264 5.26 12.77 -4.27
N ASN A 265 6.26 12.77 -5.16
CA ASN A 265 6.13 13.24 -6.55
C ASN A 265 6.57 12.18 -7.56
N MET A 266 6.44 10.89 -7.20
CA MET A 266 6.81 9.83 -8.12
C MET A 266 5.84 9.78 -9.30
N THR A 267 6.41 9.65 -10.50
CA THR A 267 5.65 9.43 -11.72
C THR A 267 5.12 8.00 -11.72
N ALA A 268 3.86 7.82 -12.11
CA ALA A 268 3.33 6.51 -12.49
C ALA A 268 3.49 6.32 -14.01
N TYR A 269 3.99 5.16 -14.42
CA TYR A 269 4.34 4.87 -15.81
C TYR A 269 3.46 3.76 -16.36
N GLU A 270 2.81 4.01 -17.49
CA GLU A 270 2.04 2.98 -18.17
C GLU A 270 2.94 1.82 -18.61
N LEU A 271 2.46 0.59 -18.38
CA LEU A 271 3.06 -0.62 -18.93
C LEU A 271 2.45 -0.97 -20.29
N SER A 272 3.30 -1.50 -21.17
CA SER A 272 2.88 -2.11 -22.43
C SER A 272 2.53 -3.57 -22.21
N PHE A 273 1.61 -4.09 -23.01
CA PHE A 273 1.20 -5.50 -22.98
C PHE A 273 1.44 -6.17 -24.34
N PRO A 274 1.74 -7.49 -24.40
CA PRO A 274 1.77 -8.44 -23.29
C PRO A 274 2.95 -8.20 -22.32
N LEU A 275 2.76 -8.57 -21.05
CA LEU A 275 3.81 -8.44 -20.04
C LEU A 275 5.01 -9.35 -20.36
N ILE A 276 6.21 -8.85 -20.13
CA ILE A 276 7.44 -9.62 -20.12
C ILE A 276 7.61 -10.24 -18.74
N HIS A 277 7.35 -11.55 -18.65
CA HIS A 277 7.45 -12.28 -17.40
C HIS A 277 8.91 -12.68 -17.07
N PRO A 278 9.32 -12.65 -15.79
CA PRO A 278 10.57 -13.26 -15.37
C PRO A 278 10.54 -14.78 -15.63
N PRO A 279 11.68 -15.40 -15.98
CA PRO A 279 11.73 -16.80 -16.39
C PRO A 279 11.53 -17.80 -15.23
N GLN A 280 11.75 -17.36 -13.99
CA GLN A 280 11.69 -18.19 -12.79
C GLN A 280 11.06 -17.44 -11.63
N ILE A 281 10.37 -18.19 -10.76
CA ILE A 281 9.81 -17.68 -9.50
C ILE A 281 10.89 -17.79 -8.42
N THR A 282 11.81 -16.83 -8.40
CA THR A 282 12.92 -16.78 -7.46
C THR A 282 13.15 -15.37 -6.96
N GLN A 283 13.41 -15.23 -5.67
CA GLN A 283 13.77 -13.95 -5.04
C GLN A 283 14.97 -13.31 -5.74
N ASP A 284 14.87 -12.04 -6.10
CA ASP A 284 16.01 -11.26 -6.56
C ASP A 284 16.73 -10.58 -5.38
N ILE A 285 17.75 -11.27 -4.85
CA ILE A 285 18.53 -10.81 -3.69
C ILE A 285 19.25 -9.48 -3.97
N TYR A 286 19.67 -9.23 -5.22
CA TYR A 286 20.36 -7.99 -5.58
C TYR A 286 19.38 -6.82 -5.54
N LEU A 287 18.21 -6.97 -6.18
CA LEU A 287 17.18 -5.93 -6.18
C LEU A 287 16.59 -5.70 -4.78
N ASP A 288 16.44 -6.73 -3.95
CA ASP A 288 16.03 -6.58 -2.55
C ASP A 288 17.03 -5.74 -1.73
N LYS A 289 18.34 -5.94 -1.96
CA LYS A 289 19.36 -5.09 -1.32
C LYS A 289 19.22 -3.65 -1.78
N VAL A 290 19.03 -3.41 -3.08
CA VAL A 290 18.83 -2.06 -3.62
C VAL A 290 17.58 -1.42 -3.02
N ASP A 291 16.46 -2.14 -3.01
CA ASP A 291 15.19 -1.69 -2.47
C ASP A 291 15.31 -1.32 -0.99
N PHE A 292 16.02 -2.13 -0.19
CA PHE A 292 16.30 -1.79 1.20
C PHE A 292 17.02 -0.44 1.35
N HIS A 293 18.03 -0.18 0.50
CA HIS A 293 18.75 1.10 0.55
C HIS A 293 17.92 2.29 0.06
N VAL A 294 16.98 2.04 -0.85
CA VAL A 294 16.05 3.07 -1.33
C VAL A 294 14.98 3.36 -0.28
N LEU A 295 14.35 2.37 0.33
CA LEU A 295 13.13 2.61 1.08
C LEU A 295 13.34 2.66 2.60
N PHE A 296 14.28 1.87 3.11
CA PHE A 296 14.37 1.62 4.55
C PHE A 296 15.66 2.10 5.19
N ALA A 297 16.78 2.12 4.44
CA ALA A 297 18.07 2.46 5.01
C ALA A 297 18.08 3.88 5.58
N PRO A 298 18.51 4.06 6.83
CA PRO A 298 18.56 5.38 7.45
C PRO A 298 19.52 6.27 6.68
N LYS A 299 19.15 7.55 6.48
CA LYS A 299 20.03 8.55 5.89
C LYS A 299 21.36 8.59 6.66
N HIS A 300 22.47 8.72 5.92
CA HIS A 300 23.83 8.70 6.48
C HIS A 300 23.96 9.61 7.72
N ILE A 301 24.76 9.20 8.71
CA ILE A 301 24.92 9.93 10.00
C ILE A 301 25.21 11.41 9.78
N ILE A 302 26.03 11.75 8.78
CA ILE A 302 26.35 13.14 8.40
C ILE A 302 25.09 13.91 7.97
N VAL A 303 24.22 13.32 7.16
CA VAL A 303 22.95 13.92 6.75
C VAL A 303 22.02 14.11 7.95
N ARG A 304 22.01 13.15 8.89
CA ARG A 304 21.25 13.28 10.15
C ARG A 304 21.81 14.38 11.04
N ALA A 305 23.13 14.52 11.12
CA ALA A 305 23.81 15.56 11.88
C ALA A 305 23.57 16.96 11.30
N ILE A 306 23.66 17.11 9.97
CA ILE A 306 23.34 18.35 9.26
C ILE A 306 21.87 18.73 9.47
N LYS A 307 20.93 17.79 9.30
CA LYS A 307 19.51 18.06 9.56
C LYS A 307 19.22 18.42 11.02
N LYS A 308 19.91 17.78 11.97
CA LYS A 308 19.81 18.11 13.40
C LYS A 308 20.36 19.51 13.68
N ALA A 309 21.50 19.87 13.09
CA ALA A 309 22.07 21.21 13.20
C ALA A 309 21.10 22.26 12.63
N ILE A 310 20.61 22.08 11.40
CA ILE A 310 19.63 22.97 10.75
C ILE A 310 18.37 23.14 11.61
N ARG A 311 17.85 22.06 12.22
CA ARG A 311 16.67 22.12 13.09
C ARG A 311 16.94 22.93 14.38
N ILE A 312 18.15 22.84 14.93
CA ILE A 312 18.56 23.59 16.11
C ILE A 312 18.75 25.08 15.75
N THR A 313 19.37 25.40 14.61
CA THR A 313 19.52 26.79 14.15
C THR A 313 18.16 27.44 13.88
N LYS A 314 17.25 26.77 13.18
CA LYS A 314 15.88 27.29 12.96
C LYS A 314 15.15 27.61 14.26
N LYS A 315 15.27 26.74 15.26
CA LYS A 315 14.67 26.92 16.59
C LYS A 315 15.31 28.06 17.40
N LEU A 316 16.61 28.35 17.18
CA LEU A 316 17.33 29.44 17.85
C LEU A 316 17.09 30.81 17.20
N PHE A 317 16.84 30.83 15.89
CA PHE A 317 16.66 32.07 15.12
C PHE A 317 15.19 32.39 14.77
N GLY A 318 14.24 31.59 15.24
CA GLY A 318 12.81 31.85 15.05
C GLY A 318 12.35 31.81 13.59
N ILE A 319 12.96 30.95 12.76
CA ILE A 319 12.61 30.73 11.34
C ILE A 319 12.08 29.32 11.12
#